data_AF-A0AAT9H2P8-F1
#
_entry.id   AF-A0AAT9H2P8-F1
#
_cell.length_a   1.000
_cell.length_b   1.000
_cell.length_c   1.000
_cell.angle_alpha   90.00
_cell.angle_beta   90.00
_cell.angle_gamma   90.00
#
_symmetry.space_group_name_H-M   'P 1'
#
loop_
_entity.id
_entity.type
_entity.pdbx_description
1 polymer ?
#
loop_
_entity_poly.entity_id
_entity_poly.type
_entity_poly.pdbx_seq_one_letter_code
_entity_poly.pdbx_strand_id
1 'polypeptide(L)' 'MENKKASSFVFAIIAIILGTTLYKQFDFEKLTFEKPALAALYIIVFLFSIFVLIRNAKKGSAK' A
#
# COMPACT_ATOMS: atom_id res chain seq x y z
N MET A 1 -9.40 23.35 -0.20
CA MET A 1 -9.73 21.90 -0.25
C MET A 1 -8.69 21.11 -1.06
N GLU A 2 -7.41 21.53 -1.09
CA GLU A 2 -6.44 21.01 -2.08
C GLU A 2 -5.49 19.93 -1.51
N ASN A 3 -5.22 19.91 -0.21
CA ASN A 3 -4.18 19.05 0.37
C ASN A 3 -4.58 17.56 0.51
N LYS A 4 -5.88 17.24 0.54
CA LYS A 4 -6.35 15.86 0.74
C LYS A 4 -6.20 14.99 -0.52
N LYS A 5 -6.31 15.58 -1.71
CA LYS A 5 -6.16 14.86 -2.97
C LYS A 5 -4.69 14.51 -3.25
N ALA A 6 -3.76 15.43 -2.99
CA ALA A 6 -2.33 15.20 -3.13
C ALA A 6 -1.84 14.07 -2.21
N SER A 7 -2.28 14.05 -0.94
CA SER A 7 -1.91 12.98 0.00
C SER A 7 -2.43 11.60 -0.42
N SER A 8 -3.70 11.50 -0.85
CA SER A 8 -4.24 10.24 -1.39
C SER A 8 -3.50 9.77 -2.64
N PHE A 9 -3.07 10.67 -3.52
CA PHE A 9 -2.30 10.30 -4.71
C PHE A 9 -0.95 9.68 -4.35
N VAL A 10 -0.23 10.25 -3.37
CA VAL A 10 1.04 9.68 -2.88
C VAL A 10 0.84 8.29 -2.29
N PHE A 11 -0.17 8.09 -1.44
CA PHE A 11 -0.48 6.76 -0.89
C PHE A 11 -0.87 5.74 -1.98
N ALA A 12 -1.52 6.18 -3.06
CA ALA A 12 -1.83 5.31 -4.20
C ALA A 12 -0.57 4.84 -4.93
N ILE A 13 0.38 5.75 -5.18
CA ILE A 13 1.68 5.40 -5.77
C ILE A 13 2.44 4.42 -4.89
N ILE A 14 2.53 4.71 -3.58
CA ILE A 14 3.20 3.83 -2.61
C ILE A 14 2.55 2.44 -2.63
N ALA A 15 1.21 2.37 -2.62
CA ALA A 15 0.49 1.11 -2.67
C ALA A 15 0.83 0.31 -3.95
N ILE A 16 0.85 0.95 -5.12
CA ILE A 16 1.18 0.28 -6.39
C ILE A 16 2.62 -0.25 -6.38
N ILE A 17 3.58 0.56 -5.93
CA ILE A 17 4.99 0.17 -5.89
C ILE A 17 5.21 -0.98 -4.91
N LEU A 18 4.71 -0.87 -3.67
CA LEU A 18 4.89 -1.91 -2.67
C LEU A 18 4.12 -3.19 -3.03
N GLY A 19 2.90 -3.06 -3.56
CA GLY A 19 2.11 -4.20 -4.00
C GLY A 19 2.80 -5.00 -5.12
N THR A 20 3.34 -4.30 -6.13
CA THR A 20 4.10 -4.95 -7.21
C THR A 20 5.43 -5.52 -6.73
N THR A 21 6.11 -4.86 -5.80
CA THR A 21 7.37 -5.34 -5.20
C THR A 21 7.15 -6.62 -4.38
N LEU A 22 6.16 -6.61 -3.49
CA LEU A 22 5.80 -7.78 -2.68
C LEU A 22 5.37 -8.95 -3.56
N TYR A 23 4.55 -8.71 -4.60
CA TYR A 23 4.14 -9.76 -5.52
C TYR A 23 5.33 -10.41 -6.25
N LYS A 24 6.32 -9.59 -6.66
CA LYS A 24 7.52 -10.09 -7.35
C LYS A 24 8.53 -10.78 -6.42
N GLN A 25 8.64 -10.33 -5.17
CA GLN A 25 9.59 -10.88 -4.19
C GLN A 25 9.05 -12.10 -3.43
N PHE A 26 7.77 -12.42 -3.59
CA PHE A 26 7.16 -13.59 -2.98
C PHE A 26 7.51 -14.83 -3.79
N ASP A 27 8.20 -15.77 -3.15
CA ASP A 27 8.44 -17.10 -3.67
C ASP A 27 7.19 -17.95 -3.41
N PHE A 28 6.41 -18.21 -4.46
CA PHE A 28 5.19 -18.99 -4.38
C PHE A 28 5.44 -20.49 -4.15
N GLU A 29 6.65 -20.99 -4.41
CA GLU A 29 7.01 -22.39 -4.16
C GLU A 29 7.34 -22.60 -2.69
N LYS A 30 8.12 -21.69 -2.10
CA LYS A 30 8.55 -21.75 -0.69
C LYS A 30 7.64 -20.99 0.28
N LEU A 31 6.64 -20.28 -0.24
CA LEU A 31 5.72 -19.43 0.51
C LEU A 31 6.43 -18.42 1.42
N THR A 32 7.56 -17.88 0.94
CA THR A 32 8.41 -16.97 1.71
C THR A 32 8.86 -15.79 0.85
N PHE A 33 9.36 -14.75 1.50
CA PHE A 33 10.02 -13.63 0.82
C PHE A 33 11.53 -13.80 0.93
N GLU A 34 12.27 -13.38 -0.10
CA GLU A 34 13.74 -13.37 -0.08
C GLU A 34 14.31 -12.63 1.15
N LYS A 35 13.62 -11.55 1.57
CA LYS A 35 13.99 -10.72 2.72
C LYS A 35 12.80 -10.59 3.67
N PRO A 36 12.56 -11.55 4.58
CA PRO A 36 11.35 -11.62 5.39
C PRO A 36 11.10 -10.36 6.23
N ALA A 37 12.15 -9.82 6.87
CA ALA A 37 12.04 -8.61 7.69
C ALA A 37 11.67 -7.36 6.87
N LEU A 38 12.28 -7.20 5.69
CA LEU A 38 11.97 -6.09 4.79
C LEU A 38 10.57 -6.22 4.20
N ALA A 39 10.19 -7.44 3.81
CA ALA A 39 8.84 -7.74 3.32
C ALA A 39 7.78 -7.44 4.39
N ALA A 40 8.03 -7.79 5.66
CA ALA A 40 7.12 -7.44 6.76
C ALA A 40 6.92 -5.92 6.87
N LEU A 41 7.99 -5.13 6.78
CA LEU A 41 7.89 -3.67 6.78
C LEU A 41 7.10 -3.15 5.57
N TYR A 42 7.37 -3.67 4.38
CA TYR A 42 6.65 -3.30 3.16
C TYR A 42 5.16 -3.66 3.25
N ILE A 43 4.81 -4.82 3.81
CA ILE A 43 3.41 -5.22 4.04
C ILE A 43 2.73 -4.23 4.99
N ILE A 44 3.37 -3.86 6.10
CA ILE A 44 2.80 -2.90 7.06
C ILE A 44 2.53 -1.55 6.38
N VAL A 45 3.50 -1.02 5.64
CA VAL A 45 3.36 0.27 4.94
C VAL A 45 2.31 0.18 3.81
N PHE A 46 2.26 -0.94 3.09
CA PHE A 46 1.27 -1.20 2.05
C PHE A 46 -0.15 -1.23 2.64
N LEU A 47 -0.38 -2.00 3.71
CA LEU A 47 -1.67 -2.08 4.39
C LEU A 47 -2.11 -0.72 4.96
N PHE A 48 -1.17 0.04 5.55
CA PHE A 48 -1.46 1.39 6.02
C PHE A 48 -1.86 2.33 4.88
N SER A 49 -1.14 2.26 3.75
CA SER A 49 -1.45 3.07 2.55
C SER A 49 -2.84 2.75 2.00
N ILE A 50 -3.17 1.46 1.87
CA ILE A 50 -4.50 0.98 1.46
C ILE A 50 -5.58 1.47 2.44
N PHE A 51 -5.34 1.37 3.75
CA PHE A 51 -6.27 1.83 4.77
C PHE A 51 -6.58 3.33 4.64
N VAL A 52 -5.55 4.16 4.48
CA VAL A 52 -5.70 5.61 4.28
C VAL A 52 -6.48 5.92 3.00
N LEU A 53 -6.19 5.21 1.90
CA LEU A 53 -6.89 5.37 0.63
C LEU A 53 -8.38 5.04 0.76
N ILE A 54 -8.73 3.88 1.34
CA ILE A 54 -10.12 3.46 1.51
C ILE A 54 -10.87 4.43 2.42
N ARG A 55 -10.24 4.87 3.52
CA ARG A 55 -10.85 5.82 4.46
C ARG A 55 -11.11 7.18 3.80
N ASN A 56 -10.17 7.67 2.99
CA ASN A 56 -10.33 8.93 2.28
C ASN A 56 -11.39 8.82 1.17
N ALA A 57 -11.45 7.70 0.45
CA ALA A 57 -12.47 7.45 -0.57
C ALA A 57 -13.89 7.45 0.04
N LYS A 58 -14.10 6.74 1.16
CA LYS A 58 -15.39 6.74 1.87
C LYS A 58 -15.81 8.14 2.36
N LYS A 59 -14.85 8.95 2.82
CA LYS A 59 -15.11 10.32 3.29
C LYS A 59 -15.42 11.31 2.16
N GLY A 60 -14.98 11.02 0.94
CA GLY A 60 -15.32 11.78 -0.28
C GLY A 60 -16.69 11.44 -0.86
N SER A 61 -17.21 10.23 -0.60
CA SER A 61 -18.52 9.75 -1.10
C SER A 61 -19.72 10.18 -0.25
N ALA A 62 -19.49 10.76 0.93
CA ALA A 62 -20.54 11.25 1.84
C ALA A 62 -20.77 12.77 1.71
N LYS A 63 -20.37 13.38 0.59
CA LYS A 63 -20.49 14.81 0.33
C LYS A 63 -21.24 15.08 -0.96
#